data_AF-A0A5B7B9H8-F1
#
_entry.id   AF-A0A5B7B9H8-F1
#
_cell.length_a   1.000
_cell.length_b   1.000
_cell.length_c   1.000
_cell.angle_alpha   90.00
_cell.angle_beta   90.00
_cell.angle_gamma   90.00
#
_symmetry.space_group_name_H-M   'P 1'
#
loop_
_entity.id
_entity.type
_entity.pdbx_description
1 polymer ?
#
loop_
_entity_poly.entity_id
_entity_poly.type
_entity_poly.pdbx_seq_one_letter_code
_entity_poly.pdbx_strand_id
1 'polypeptide(L)'
;GSGPTIDLASHVPNLRGVVLHSPILSGLRVLYPVKRTYWFDIYKNIDKIGMVNCPVLVIHGTADEVVDWSHGKQLWELCKEKYEPLWLSGGGHSNLELYPEFIKQLKKFVLTLGKSKTATNDSKKTTVESDNQSKPSESGTSDAVELCLDVPEVSRNSLDSRLEKSKKSNKPEKSRMSTDRVDRYRGRKGLIW
;
A
#
# COMPACT_ATOMS: atom_id res chain seq x y z
N GLY A 1 -3.64 2.36 2.03
CA GLY A 1 -4.81 2.16 1.16
C GLY A 1 -4.41 2.38 -0.28
N SER A 2 -4.89 1.56 -1.21
CA SER A 2 -4.38 1.46 -2.59
C SER A 2 -4.43 2.76 -3.40
N GLY A 3 -5.52 3.53 -3.32
CA GLY A 3 -5.71 4.81 -4.03
C GLY A 3 -4.53 5.80 -3.90
N PRO A 4 -4.27 6.37 -2.70
CA PRO A 4 -3.15 7.30 -2.52
C PRO A 4 -1.78 6.63 -2.71
N THR A 5 -1.64 5.33 -2.46
CA THR A 5 -0.37 4.60 -2.68
C THR A 5 -0.01 4.53 -4.16
N ILE A 6 -0.94 4.18 -5.04
CA ILE A 6 -0.70 4.10 -6.49
C ILE A 6 -0.56 5.50 -7.08
N ASP A 7 -1.36 6.46 -6.62
CA ASP A 7 -1.23 7.86 -7.02
C ASP A 7 0.16 8.45 -6.71
N LEU A 8 0.67 8.24 -5.49
CA LEU A 8 2.03 8.66 -5.14
C LEU A 8 3.08 7.91 -6.00
N ALA A 9 2.91 6.60 -6.15
CA ALA A 9 3.87 5.75 -6.86
C ALA A 9 3.92 5.96 -8.38
N SER A 10 2.88 6.55 -8.99
CA SER A 10 2.92 6.95 -10.40
C SER A 10 3.72 8.23 -10.66
N HIS A 11 4.04 9.01 -9.61
CA HIS A 11 4.74 10.30 -9.75
C HIS A 11 6.13 10.32 -9.10
N VAL A 12 6.39 9.50 -8.07
CA VAL A 12 7.66 9.50 -7.34
C VAL A 12 8.69 8.56 -8.01
N PRO A 13 9.83 9.08 -8.50
CA PRO A 13 10.90 8.24 -9.06
C PRO A 13 11.66 7.50 -7.95
N ASN A 14 12.40 6.44 -8.33
CA ASN A 14 13.32 5.71 -7.47
C ASN A 14 12.71 5.02 -6.24
N LEU A 15 11.39 4.78 -6.23
CA LEU A 15 10.76 3.91 -5.24
C LEU A 15 11.36 2.50 -5.29
N ARG A 16 11.53 1.88 -4.11
CA ARG A 16 12.09 0.52 -4.00
C ARG A 16 11.07 -0.58 -4.25
N GLY A 17 9.79 -0.31 -4.05
CA GLY A 17 8.70 -1.23 -4.27
C GLY A 17 7.41 -0.72 -3.62
N VAL A 18 6.28 -1.32 -4.01
CA VAL A 18 4.94 -0.98 -3.52
C VAL A 18 4.26 -2.26 -3.01
N VAL A 19 3.54 -2.15 -1.89
CA VAL A 19 2.67 -3.22 -1.38
C VAL A 19 1.22 -2.74 -1.44
N LEU A 20 0.37 -3.55 -2.08
CA LEU A 20 -1.05 -3.30 -2.25
C LEU A 20 -1.85 -4.36 -1.49
N HIS A 21 -2.39 -3.98 -0.35
CA HIS A 21 -3.33 -4.79 0.44
C HIS A 21 -4.77 -4.52 -0.04
N SER A 22 -5.48 -5.58 -0.43
CA SER A 22 -6.88 -5.61 -0.91
C SER A 22 -7.25 -4.43 -1.82
N PRO A 23 -6.48 -4.20 -2.92
CA PRO A 23 -6.58 -2.95 -3.67
C PRO A 23 -7.82 -2.86 -4.56
N ILE A 24 -8.24 -1.63 -4.83
CA ILE A 24 -9.39 -1.33 -5.69
C ILE A 24 -8.91 -0.87 -7.08
N LEU A 25 -9.59 -1.26 -8.16
CA LEU A 25 -9.31 -0.70 -9.50
C LEU A 25 -9.67 0.78 -9.60
N SER A 26 -10.74 1.17 -8.90
CA SER A 26 -11.31 2.52 -8.82
C SER A 26 -12.47 2.51 -7.81
N GLY A 27 -12.82 3.66 -7.23
CA GLY A 27 -13.94 3.76 -6.29
C GLY A 27 -15.28 3.31 -6.89
N LEU A 28 -15.59 3.70 -8.13
CA LEU A 28 -16.86 3.33 -8.76
C LEU A 28 -16.97 1.82 -9.00
N ARG A 29 -15.86 1.14 -9.34
CA ARG A 29 -15.81 -0.31 -9.54
C ARG A 29 -16.03 -1.14 -8.28
N VAL A 30 -15.82 -0.56 -7.09
CA VAL A 30 -16.18 -1.23 -5.81
C VAL A 30 -17.70 -1.31 -5.66
N LEU A 31 -18.41 -0.29 -6.12
CA LEU A 31 -19.87 -0.18 -5.94
C LEU A 31 -20.66 -0.80 -7.11
N TYR A 32 -20.12 -0.74 -8.33
CA TYR A 32 -20.82 -1.16 -9.54
C TYR A 32 -19.87 -1.82 -10.57
N PRO A 33 -20.30 -2.88 -11.28
CA PRO A 33 -19.47 -3.59 -12.26
C PRO A 33 -19.31 -2.79 -13.59
N VAL A 34 -18.62 -1.66 -13.54
CA VAL A 34 -18.40 -0.76 -14.68
C VAL A 34 -17.15 -1.12 -15.49
N LYS A 35 -17.30 -1.18 -16.82
CA LYS A 35 -16.21 -1.51 -17.76
C LYS A 35 -15.37 -0.30 -18.22
N ARG A 36 -15.79 0.92 -17.89
CA ARG A 36 -15.14 2.18 -18.30
C ARG A 36 -14.80 3.03 -17.08
N THR A 37 -13.68 3.75 -17.13
CA THR A 37 -13.34 4.76 -16.12
C THR A 37 -14.03 6.07 -16.48
N TYR A 38 -14.74 6.66 -15.52
CA TYR A 38 -15.46 7.93 -15.73
C TYR A 38 -14.67 9.13 -15.19
N TRP A 39 -15.02 10.34 -15.61
CA TRP A 39 -14.32 11.56 -15.16
C TRP A 39 -14.47 11.78 -13.65
N PHE A 40 -15.65 11.50 -13.09
CA PHE A 40 -16.00 11.58 -11.67
C PHE A 40 -15.57 10.36 -10.82
N ASP A 41 -14.96 9.35 -11.43
CA ASP A 41 -14.49 8.16 -10.70
C ASP A 41 -13.27 8.51 -9.84
N ILE A 42 -13.22 8.02 -8.59
CA ILE A 42 -12.13 8.32 -7.64
C ILE A 42 -11.11 7.18 -7.62
N TYR A 43 -9.86 7.49 -7.26
CA TYR A 43 -8.78 6.50 -7.13
C TYR A 43 -8.64 5.60 -8.36
N LYS A 44 -8.54 6.20 -9.56
CA LYS A 44 -8.43 5.53 -10.88
C LYS A 44 -7.12 4.74 -11.03
N ASN A 45 -6.95 3.71 -10.20
CA ASN A 45 -5.73 2.92 -10.07
C ASN A 45 -5.46 2.12 -11.34
N ILE A 46 -6.51 1.65 -12.02
CA ILE A 46 -6.43 1.00 -13.33
C ILE A 46 -5.75 1.89 -14.39
N ASP A 47 -5.98 3.21 -14.36
CA ASP A 47 -5.36 4.16 -15.29
C ASP A 47 -3.90 4.50 -14.88
N LYS A 48 -3.55 4.33 -13.59
CA LYS A 48 -2.28 4.80 -13.00
C LYS A 48 -1.23 3.72 -12.77
N ILE A 49 -1.63 2.46 -12.59
CA ILE A 49 -0.75 1.37 -12.18
C ILE A 49 0.38 1.08 -13.21
N GLY A 50 0.11 1.29 -14.50
CA GLY A 50 1.11 1.16 -15.57
C GLY A 50 2.24 2.20 -15.51
N MET A 51 2.08 3.29 -14.75
CA MET A 51 3.10 4.32 -14.54
C MET A 51 4.02 4.01 -13.35
N VAL A 52 3.73 2.98 -12.54
CA VAL A 52 4.54 2.62 -11.37
C VAL A 52 5.84 1.92 -11.83
N ASN A 53 6.98 2.55 -11.57
CA ASN A 53 8.32 2.12 -12.00
C ASN A 53 9.12 1.45 -10.86
N CYS A 54 8.49 0.52 -10.16
CA CYS A 54 9.14 -0.30 -9.12
C CYS A 54 8.33 -1.60 -8.87
N PRO A 55 8.91 -2.64 -8.26
CA PRO A 55 8.22 -3.90 -8.04
C PRO A 55 6.96 -3.75 -7.19
N VAL A 56 5.83 -4.30 -7.66
CA VAL A 56 4.54 -4.26 -6.96
C VAL A 56 4.17 -5.64 -6.44
N LEU A 57 4.03 -5.77 -5.11
CA LEU A 57 3.41 -6.92 -4.43
C LEU A 57 1.92 -6.62 -4.22
N VAL A 58 1.04 -7.51 -4.70
CA VAL A 58 -0.39 -7.49 -4.38
C VAL A 58 -0.70 -8.61 -3.39
N ILE A 59 -1.47 -8.29 -2.35
CA ILE A 59 -2.01 -9.24 -1.37
C ILE A 59 -3.53 -9.05 -1.31
N HIS A 60 -4.30 -10.11 -1.57
CA HIS A 60 -5.77 -10.06 -1.58
C HIS A 60 -6.35 -11.40 -1.12
N GLY A 61 -7.44 -11.35 -0.34
CA GLY A 61 -8.22 -12.53 0.02
C GLY A 61 -9.14 -12.99 -1.09
N THR A 62 -9.27 -14.30 -1.31
CA THR A 62 -10.16 -14.86 -2.36
C THR A 62 -11.64 -14.86 -1.98
N ALA A 63 -11.98 -14.53 -0.73
CA ALA A 63 -13.33 -14.41 -0.19
C ALA A 63 -13.58 -12.99 0.35
N ASP A 64 -12.98 -11.98 -0.30
CA ASP A 64 -13.21 -10.57 0.00
C ASP A 64 -14.57 -10.11 -0.56
N GLU A 65 -15.57 -10.03 0.32
CA GLU A 65 -16.92 -9.58 0.01
C GLU A 65 -17.05 -8.05 -0.13
N VAL A 66 -16.02 -7.27 0.25
CA VAL A 66 -16.03 -5.80 0.16
C VAL A 66 -15.37 -5.32 -1.14
N VAL A 67 -14.30 -6.00 -1.55
CA VAL A 67 -13.57 -5.72 -2.78
C VAL A 67 -13.21 -7.05 -3.44
N ASP A 68 -13.91 -7.43 -4.50
CA ASP A 68 -13.63 -8.69 -5.18
C ASP A 68 -12.15 -8.80 -5.63
N TRP A 69 -11.57 -9.98 -5.42
CA TRP A 69 -10.15 -10.25 -5.63
C TRP A 69 -9.67 -10.05 -7.07
N SER A 70 -10.59 -10.03 -8.05
CA SER A 70 -10.27 -9.67 -9.43
C SER A 70 -9.75 -8.24 -9.56
N HIS A 71 -10.02 -7.34 -8.60
CA HIS A 71 -9.43 -6.00 -8.56
C HIS A 71 -7.90 -6.09 -8.34
N GLY A 72 -7.47 -6.87 -7.35
CA GLY A 72 -6.06 -7.15 -7.11
C GLY A 72 -5.41 -7.86 -8.30
N LYS A 73 -6.09 -8.86 -8.87
CA LYS A 73 -5.59 -9.60 -10.05
C LYS A 73 -5.35 -8.68 -11.26
N GLN A 74 -6.34 -7.87 -11.64
CA GLN A 74 -6.23 -6.95 -12.79
C GLN A 74 -5.15 -5.88 -12.56
N LEU A 75 -5.04 -5.31 -11.36
CA LEU A 75 -3.96 -4.37 -11.05
C LEU A 75 -2.59 -5.04 -11.18
N TRP A 76 -2.44 -6.26 -10.67
CA TRP A 76 -1.20 -7.03 -10.78
C TRP A 76 -0.83 -7.30 -12.25
N GLU A 77 -1.79 -7.75 -13.07
CA GLU A 77 -1.61 -7.98 -14.51
C GLU A 77 -1.15 -6.71 -15.26
N LEU A 78 -1.63 -5.53 -14.85
CA LEU A 78 -1.27 -4.23 -15.43
C LEU A 78 0.02 -3.61 -14.86
N CYS A 79 0.62 -4.15 -13.79
CA CYS A 79 1.88 -3.65 -13.25
C CYS A 79 3.03 -3.80 -14.26
N LYS A 80 3.85 -2.76 -14.41
CA LYS A 80 5.08 -2.81 -15.22
C LYS A 80 6.11 -3.77 -14.62
N GLU A 81 6.37 -3.64 -13.33
CA GLU A 81 7.26 -4.53 -12.56
C GLU A 81 6.44 -5.36 -11.57
N LYS A 82 6.18 -6.62 -11.94
CA LYS A 82 5.39 -7.57 -11.15
C LYS A 82 6.26 -8.29 -10.14
N TYR A 83 5.91 -8.24 -8.85
CA TYR A 83 6.38 -9.21 -7.87
C TYR A 83 5.33 -10.31 -7.69
N GLU A 84 5.74 -11.49 -7.20
CA GLU A 84 4.84 -12.63 -6.97
C GLU A 84 3.68 -12.25 -6.00
N PRO A 85 2.41 -12.32 -6.45
CA PRO A 85 1.28 -11.90 -5.64
C PRO A 85 0.93 -12.97 -4.59
N LEU A 86 0.20 -12.58 -3.55
CA LEU A 86 -0.33 -13.49 -2.54
C LEU A 86 -1.86 -13.47 -2.55
N TRP A 87 -2.46 -14.56 -3.02
CA TRP A 87 -3.90 -14.80 -2.97
C TRP A 87 -4.22 -15.67 -1.76
N LEU A 88 -4.85 -15.10 -0.73
CA LEU A 88 -5.15 -15.80 0.52
C LEU A 88 -6.49 -16.52 0.41
N SER A 89 -6.44 -17.85 0.30
CA SER A 89 -7.63 -18.70 0.22
C SER A 89 -8.52 -18.52 1.46
N GLY A 90 -9.77 -18.13 1.25
CA GLY A 90 -10.73 -17.85 2.32
C GLY A 90 -10.47 -16.56 3.11
N GLY A 91 -9.47 -15.76 2.73
CA GLY A 91 -9.26 -14.43 3.30
C GLY A 91 -10.34 -13.45 2.82
N GLY A 92 -10.77 -12.54 3.70
CA GLY A 92 -11.65 -11.41 3.41
C GLY A 92 -10.93 -10.06 3.49
N HIS A 93 -11.66 -8.94 3.43
CA HIS A 93 -11.05 -7.62 3.27
C HIS A 93 -10.05 -7.23 4.38
N SER A 94 -10.40 -7.51 5.63
CA SER A 94 -9.78 -6.94 6.83
C SER A 94 -9.19 -7.98 7.79
N ASN A 95 -8.94 -9.21 7.33
CA ASN A 95 -8.38 -10.29 8.15
C ASN A 95 -7.07 -10.89 7.61
N LEU A 96 -6.55 -10.41 6.47
CA LEU A 96 -5.40 -11.03 5.79
C LEU A 96 -4.11 -11.02 6.63
N GLU A 97 -3.96 -10.02 7.51
CA GLU A 97 -2.83 -9.86 8.41
C GLU A 97 -2.76 -10.96 9.49
N LEU A 98 -3.87 -11.69 9.72
CA LEU A 98 -3.93 -12.85 10.62
C LEU A 98 -3.34 -14.12 9.98
N TYR A 99 -3.16 -14.16 8.66
CA TYR A 99 -2.64 -15.32 7.95
C TYR A 99 -1.10 -15.33 8.02
N PRO A 100 -0.45 -16.43 8.45
CA PRO A 100 1.00 -16.49 8.58
C PRO A 100 1.72 -16.32 7.23
N GLU A 101 1.06 -16.61 6.11
CA GLU A 101 1.52 -16.36 4.74
C GLU A 101 1.77 -14.86 4.46
N PHE A 102 0.94 -13.97 5.03
CA PHE A 102 1.04 -12.52 4.83
C PHE A 102 2.41 -11.99 5.24
N ILE A 103 2.80 -12.25 6.49
CA ILE A 103 4.09 -11.78 7.03
C ILE A 103 5.28 -12.51 6.41
N LYS A 104 5.13 -13.78 6.00
CA LYS A 104 6.15 -14.53 5.25
C LYS A 104 6.41 -13.87 3.89
N GLN A 105 5.36 -13.56 3.11
CA GLN A 105 5.52 -12.95 1.78
C GLN A 105 6.04 -11.52 1.88
N LEU A 106 5.59 -10.73 2.86
CA LEU A 106 6.10 -9.37 3.09
C LEU A 106 7.60 -9.38 3.43
N LYS A 107 8.06 -10.30 4.30
CA LYS A 107 9.49 -10.49 4.58
C LYS A 107 10.27 -10.91 3.33
N LYS A 108 9.76 -11.89 2.55
CA LYS A 108 10.38 -12.33 1.27
C LYS A 108 10.54 -11.17 0.28
N PHE A 109 9.52 -10.32 0.17
CA PHE A 109 9.53 -9.14 -0.69
C PHE A 109 10.61 -8.14 -0.27
N VAL A 110 10.59 -7.69 0.99
CA VAL A 110 11.57 -6.71 1.51
C VAL A 110 13.02 -7.22 1.38
N LEU A 111 13.27 -8.50 1.67
CA LEU A 111 14.59 -9.11 1.49
C LEU A 111 15.04 -9.15 0.02
N THR A 112 14.11 -9.37 -0.91
CA THR A 112 14.39 -9.34 -2.36
C THR A 112 14.72 -7.93 -2.82
N LEU A 113 13.98 -6.92 -2.34
CA LEU A 113 14.25 -5.50 -2.63
C LEU A 113 15.62 -5.04 -2.08
N GLY A 114 16.09 -5.62 -0.97
CA GLY A 114 17.43 -5.36 -0.43
C GLY A 114 18.54 -5.86 -1.36
N LYS A 115 18.42 -7.10 -1.85
CA LYS A 115 19.42 -7.76 -2.71
C LYS A 115 19.54 -7.16 -4.11
N SER A 116 18.45 -6.60 -4.65
CA SER A 116 18.42 -6.04 -6.01
C SER A 116 19.46 -4.93 -6.28
N LYS A 117 19.99 -4.24 -5.26
CA LYS A 117 21.02 -3.20 -5.43
C LYS A 117 22.42 -3.71 -5.78
N THR A 118 22.78 -4.94 -5.45
CA THR A 118 24.18 -5.41 -5.59
C THR A 118 24.48 -6.00 -6.96
N ALA A 119 23.47 -6.43 -7.73
CA ALA A 119 23.65 -7.04 -9.04
C ALA A 119 23.94 -6.03 -10.18
N THR A 120 23.68 -4.74 -9.98
CA THR A 120 23.75 -3.72 -11.06
C THR A 120 25.07 -2.93 -11.12
N ASN A 121 25.97 -3.12 -10.14
CA ASN A 121 27.24 -2.39 -10.08
C ASN A 121 28.45 -3.18 -10.60
N ASP A 122 28.29 -4.48 -10.91
CA ASP A 122 29.41 -5.41 -11.14
C ASP A 122 29.47 -5.95 -12.59
N SER A 123 29.31 -5.05 -13.56
CA SER A 123 29.50 -5.36 -14.98
C SER A 123 30.24 -4.24 -15.71
N LYS A 124 31.44 -3.89 -15.20
CA LYS A 124 32.43 -3.14 -16.00
C LYS A 124 33.90 -3.26 -15.52
N LYS A 125 34.47 -4.47 -15.59
CA LYS A 125 35.92 -4.74 -15.80
C LYS A 125 36.08 -6.22 -16.17
N THR A 126 36.31 -6.57 -17.44
CA THR A 126 37.62 -6.62 -18.12
C THR A 126 38.58 -7.62 -17.49
N THR A 127 38.64 -8.80 -18.10
CA THR A 127 39.59 -9.90 -17.89
C THR A 127 41.04 -9.49 -18.14
N VAL A 128 41.95 -9.80 -17.21
CA VAL A 128 43.34 -10.28 -17.47
C VAL A 128 43.73 -11.21 -16.30
N GLU A 129 44.57 -12.21 -16.56
CA GLU A 129 44.84 -13.39 -15.72
C GLU A 129 46.06 -13.27 -14.77
N SER A 130 46.15 -14.28 -13.90
CA SER A 130 47.35 -14.99 -13.36
C SER A 130 47.79 -14.82 -11.90
N ASP A 131 47.64 -15.95 -11.19
CA ASP A 131 48.60 -16.64 -10.30
C ASP A 131 49.36 -15.90 -9.18
N ASN A 132 49.13 -16.31 -7.92
CA ASN A 132 49.94 -17.41 -7.33
C ASN A 132 49.50 -17.87 -5.91
N GLN A 133 50.03 -19.03 -5.50
CA GLN A 133 49.77 -19.71 -4.23
C GLN A 133 50.39 -19.01 -3.00
N SER A 134 49.74 -19.09 -1.82
CA SER A 134 50.22 -19.89 -0.66
C SER A 134 49.51 -19.59 0.68
N LYS A 135 49.53 -20.59 1.56
CA LYS A 135 49.15 -20.65 2.99
C LYS A 135 50.18 -21.61 3.65
N PRO A 136 50.24 -21.82 4.98
CA PRO A 136 49.52 -21.18 6.11
C PRO A 136 50.47 -20.73 7.26
N SER A 137 49.90 -20.18 8.35
CA SER A 137 50.46 -20.30 9.72
C SER A 137 49.36 -20.09 10.76
N GLU A 138 49.50 -20.73 11.91
CA GLU A 138 48.53 -20.73 13.03
C GLU A 138 49.01 -19.82 14.16
N SER A 139 48.06 -19.29 14.95
CA SER A 139 48.19 -19.07 16.41
C SER A 139 46.86 -18.51 16.92
N GLY A 140 46.43 -18.91 18.12
CA GLY A 140 45.25 -18.34 18.76
C GLY A 140 45.45 -18.23 20.27
N THR A 141 44.62 -17.42 20.91
CA THR A 141 44.29 -17.49 22.34
C THR A 141 42.91 -16.89 22.57
N SER A 142 42.28 -17.31 23.66
CA SER A 142 41.02 -16.77 24.17
C SER A 142 41.18 -15.33 24.71
N ASP A 143 40.09 -14.60 24.83
CA ASP A 143 39.45 -14.36 26.14
C ASP A 143 38.12 -13.63 26.01
N ALA A 144 37.21 -13.90 26.95
CA ALA A 144 35.89 -13.30 27.01
C ALA A 144 35.86 -12.17 28.06
N VAL A 145 35.29 -11.02 27.69
CA VAL A 145 34.90 -9.95 28.63
C VAL A 145 33.55 -9.37 28.24
N GLU A 146 32.85 -8.80 29.24
CA GLU A 146 31.41 -8.53 29.23
C GLU A 146 30.94 -7.25 28.53
N LEU A 147 29.63 -7.28 28.20
CA LEU A 147 28.63 -6.19 28.26
C LEU A 147 28.96 -4.79 27.68
N CYS A 148 28.16 -4.40 26.69
CA CYS A 148 27.31 -3.20 26.83
C CYS A 148 26.03 -3.30 25.99
N LEU A 149 24.88 -3.07 26.64
CA LEU A 149 23.61 -2.76 26.00
C LEU A 149 23.46 -1.25 25.95
N ASP A 150 23.63 -0.64 24.77
CA ASP A 150 23.25 0.76 24.56
C ASP A 150 22.14 0.87 23.52
N VAL A 151 20.98 1.30 24.01
CA VAL A 151 19.78 1.58 23.21
C VAL A 151 19.70 3.09 22.97
N PRO A 152 19.73 3.56 21.71
CA PRO A 152 19.35 4.93 21.41
C PRO A 152 17.82 5.06 21.53
N GLU A 153 17.37 5.62 22.65
CA GLU A 153 15.96 5.91 22.91
C GLU A 153 15.45 7.03 21.97
N VAL A 154 14.80 6.64 20.87
CA VAL A 154 14.22 7.60 19.92
C VAL A 154 12.95 8.21 20.54
N SER A 155 13.10 9.45 21.02
CA SER A 155 12.01 10.27 21.56
C SER A 155 10.79 10.31 20.63
N ARG A 156 9.66 9.82 21.14
CA ARG A 156 8.35 9.89 20.47
C ARG A 156 7.66 11.21 20.83
N ASN A 157 7.73 12.19 19.95
CA ASN A 157 6.93 13.40 20.07
C ASN A 157 5.44 13.09 19.80
N SER A 158 4.68 12.87 20.86
CA SER A 158 3.22 12.73 20.82
C SER A 158 2.57 14.08 20.52
N LEU A 159 1.72 14.13 19.48
CA LEU A 159 0.91 15.30 19.12
C LEU A 159 -0.47 15.30 19.80
N ASP A 160 -0.53 14.90 21.06
CA ASP A 160 -1.77 14.93 21.85
C ASP A 160 -1.61 15.69 23.16
N SER A 161 -1.88 17.00 23.13
CA SER A 161 -2.19 17.84 24.30
C SER A 161 -2.51 19.29 23.87
N ARG A 162 -3.70 19.52 23.30
CA ARG A 162 -4.27 20.89 23.22
C ARG A 162 -5.81 20.94 23.22
N LEU A 163 -6.39 20.24 24.19
CA LEU A 163 -7.71 20.48 24.77
C LEU A 163 -7.47 20.84 26.24
N GLU A 164 -8.12 21.83 26.87
CA GLU A 164 -9.21 22.73 26.43
C GLU A 164 -9.16 24.01 27.30
N LYS A 165 -10.03 25.01 27.02
CA LYS A 165 -10.35 26.21 27.82
C LYS A 165 -9.29 27.32 27.87
N SER A 166 -9.65 28.61 28.01
CA SER A 166 -10.94 29.30 27.75
C SER A 166 -10.77 30.82 27.87
N LYS A 167 -11.44 31.62 27.02
CA LYS A 167 -12.04 32.90 27.43
C LYS A 167 -13.21 33.29 26.52
N LYS A 168 -14.34 33.67 27.14
CA LYS A 168 -15.61 34.03 26.49
C LYS A 168 -15.53 35.35 25.72
N SER A 169 -16.33 35.46 24.66
CA SER A 169 -17.07 36.69 24.33
C SER A 169 -18.51 36.33 23.96
N ASN A 170 -19.47 37.19 24.34
CA ASN A 170 -20.90 36.93 24.15
C ASN A 170 -21.41 37.54 22.84
N LYS A 171 -22.13 36.77 22.03
CA LYS A 171 -23.22 37.24 21.14
C LYS A 171 -24.00 36.02 20.58
N PRO A 172 -25.32 35.92 20.78
CA PRO A 172 -26.14 34.89 20.15
C PRO A 172 -26.85 35.42 18.89
N GLU A 173 -26.86 34.67 17.79
CA GLU A 173 -28.05 34.70 16.90
C GLU A 173 -28.24 33.45 16.03
N LYS A 174 -29.41 32.82 16.23
CA LYS A 174 -30.27 32.09 15.28
C LYS A 174 -29.70 30.94 14.44
N SER A 175 -29.98 29.74 14.96
CA SER A 175 -30.46 28.60 14.17
C SER A 175 -31.48 29.04 13.09
N ARG A 176 -31.34 28.49 11.88
CA ARG A 176 -32.46 28.35 10.93
C ARG A 176 -32.73 26.87 10.72
N MET A 177 -33.92 26.46 11.14
CA MET A 177 -34.39 25.09 11.03
C MET A 177 -34.67 24.68 9.58
N SER A 178 -34.70 23.35 9.40
CA SER A 178 -35.37 22.67 8.29
C SER A 178 -36.74 23.28 7.97
N THR A 179 -37.04 23.44 6.68
CA THR A 179 -38.41 23.51 6.19
C THR A 179 -38.71 22.23 5.42
N ASP A 180 -39.23 21.24 6.14
CA ASP A 180 -40.02 20.20 5.51
C ASP A 180 -41.34 20.84 5.04
N ARG A 181 -41.66 20.69 3.76
CA ARG A 181 -42.95 21.12 3.18
C ARG A 181 -43.47 20.03 2.26
N VAL A 182 -44.21 19.11 2.89
CA VAL A 182 -45.16 18.24 2.21
C VAL A 182 -46.25 19.11 1.59
N ASP A 183 -46.35 19.08 0.26
CA ASP A 183 -47.62 19.37 -0.43
C ASP A 183 -48.08 18.10 -1.15
N ARG A 184 -49.30 17.67 -0.83
CA ARG A 184 -49.98 16.53 -1.46
C ARG A 184 -50.99 17.04 -2.49
N TYR A 185 -51.22 16.22 -3.52
CA TYR A 185 -52.15 16.47 -4.64
C TYR A 185 -51.65 17.56 -5.62
N ARG A 186 -51.82 17.44 -6.94
CA ARG A 186 -52.86 16.72 -7.70
C ARG A 186 -52.37 16.44 -9.14
N GLY A 187 -52.53 15.23 -9.68
CA GLY A 187 -52.26 14.99 -11.12
C GLY A 187 -52.07 13.54 -11.57
N ARG A 188 -53.15 12.78 -11.75
CA ARG A 188 -53.12 11.51 -12.51
C ARG A 188 -53.12 11.79 -14.02
N LYS A 189 -52.22 11.13 -14.77
CA LYS A 189 -52.28 10.68 -16.18
C LYS A 189 -50.92 9.98 -16.44
N GLY A 190 -50.78 8.74 -16.90
CA GLY A 190 -51.75 7.82 -17.49
C GLY A 190 -51.60 7.78 -19.01
N LEU A 191 -50.72 6.88 -19.50
CA LEU A 191 -50.35 6.43 -20.87
C LEU A 191 -48.98 5.73 -20.66
N ILE A 192 -48.73 4.42 -20.85
CA ILE A 192 -49.15 3.45 -21.87
C ILE A 192 -48.81 3.92 -23.28
N TRP A 193 -47.63 3.50 -23.77
CA TRP A 193 -47.45 2.63 -24.94
C TRP A 193 -46.21 1.75 -24.68
#